data_AF-A0A5C5BR25-F1
#
_entry.id   AF-A0A5C5BR25-F1
#
_cell.length_a   1.000
_cell.length_b   1.000
_cell.length_c   1.000
_cell.angle_alpha   90.00
_cell.angle_beta   90.00
_cell.angle_gamma   90.00
#
_symmetry.space_group_name_H-M   'P 1'
#
loop_
_entity.id
_entity.type
_entity.pdbx_description
1 polymer ?
#
loop_
_entity_poly.entity_id
_entity_poly.type
_entity_poly.pdbx_seq_one_letter_code
_entity_poly.pdbx_strand_id
1 'polypeptide(L)'
;MTIEKLGDIPDMERYLREDCYCPGEIYSIDGFFYQMFDTESKCKVIAESEGRIAVVAKSYDFKYKTDDESAMPQAILFWRDDQDYPGRIVSAKRVDATENNIGILRTIVEGGKPDGRKIDEFEPGSTAMALNDVMSIADFVMVG
;
A
#
# COMPACT_ATOMS: atom_id res chain seq x y z
N MET A 1 -4.16 18.57 -11.99
CA MET A 1 -2.86 17.95 -11.69
C MET A 1 -2.89 16.56 -12.28
N THR A 2 -1.88 16.16 -13.05
CA THR A 2 -1.78 14.79 -13.54
C THR A 2 -0.93 14.03 -12.54
N ILE A 3 -1.45 12.94 -11.99
CA ILE A 3 -0.73 12.07 -11.05
C ILE A 3 -0.16 10.92 -11.87
N GLU A 4 1.16 10.88 -12.02
CA GLU A 4 1.89 9.82 -12.75
C GLU A 4 2.81 9.02 -11.82
N LYS A 5 3.22 9.63 -10.71
CA LYS A 5 4.07 9.05 -9.66
C LYS A 5 3.47 9.30 -8.29
N LEU A 6 3.91 8.51 -7.30
CA LEU A 6 3.45 8.70 -5.91
C LEU A 6 3.77 10.10 -5.39
N GLY A 7 4.93 10.66 -5.74
CA GLY A 7 5.36 12.01 -5.35
C GLY A 7 4.48 13.14 -5.89
N ASP A 8 3.64 12.90 -6.91
CA ASP A 8 2.68 13.88 -7.41
C ASP A 8 1.46 14.01 -6.49
N ILE A 9 1.25 13.07 -5.57
CA ILE A 9 0.19 13.13 -4.57
C ILE A 9 0.64 14.11 -3.47
N PRO A 10 -0.18 15.11 -3.12
CA PRO A 10 0.13 16.04 -2.04
C PRO A 10 0.56 15.30 -0.77
N ASP A 11 1.61 15.81 -0.12
CA ASP A 11 2.16 15.28 1.15
C ASP A 11 2.87 13.91 1.07
N MET A 12 2.95 13.27 -0.10
CA MET A 12 3.55 11.93 -0.21
C MET A 12 5.02 11.87 0.23
N GLU A 13 5.86 12.83 -0.18
CA GLU A 13 7.28 12.84 0.19
C GLU A 13 7.46 12.87 1.72
N ARG A 14 6.70 13.73 2.40
CA ARG A 14 6.71 13.82 3.86
C ARG A 14 6.23 12.51 4.47
N TYR A 15 5.08 11.99 4.01
CA TYR A 15 4.50 10.76 4.54
C TYR A 15 5.47 9.57 4.44
N LEU A 16 6.03 9.33 3.25
CA LEU A 16 6.98 8.24 3.04
C LEU A 16 8.26 8.41 3.85
N ARG A 17 8.69 9.64 4.14
CA ARG A 17 9.92 9.91 4.91
C ARG A 17 9.72 9.86 6.43
N GLU A 18 8.58 10.34 6.92
CA GLU A 18 8.39 10.73 8.33
C GLU A 18 7.33 9.91 9.06
N ASP A 19 6.33 9.36 8.37
CA ASP A 19 5.18 8.69 9.01
C ASP A 19 5.23 7.16 8.89
N CYS A 20 6.04 6.63 7.98
CA CYS A 20 6.31 5.20 7.88
C CYS A 20 7.26 4.73 9.00
N TYR A 21 7.11 3.49 9.48
CA TYR A 21 8.01 2.92 10.50
C TYR A 21 9.47 2.90 10.03
N CYS A 22 9.70 2.44 8.80
CA CYS A 22 10.90 2.76 8.01
C CYS A 22 10.51 3.62 6.80
N PRO A 23 11.38 4.53 6.32
CA PRO A 23 11.07 5.36 5.16
C PRO A 23 10.67 4.54 3.92
N GLY A 24 9.52 4.87 3.33
CA GLY A 24 8.96 4.20 2.14
C GLY A 24 8.15 2.93 2.43
N GLU A 25 8.04 2.52 3.69
CA GLU A 25 7.39 1.27 4.08
C GLU A 25 5.86 1.40 4.17
N ILE A 26 5.13 0.67 3.33
CA ILE A 26 3.66 0.61 3.39
C ILE A 26 3.21 -0.82 3.71
N TYR A 27 2.44 -0.93 4.80
CA TYR A 27 1.98 -2.19 5.34
C TYR A 27 0.68 -2.68 4.71
N SER A 28 0.54 -3.99 4.65
CA SER A 28 -0.71 -4.68 4.37
C SER A 28 -1.78 -4.35 5.42
N ILE A 29 -3.02 -4.72 5.12
CA ILE A 29 -4.16 -4.53 6.03
C ILE A 29 -3.95 -5.30 7.35
N ASP A 30 -3.34 -6.48 7.31
CA ASP A 30 -3.01 -7.27 8.50
C ASP A 30 -1.90 -6.62 9.38
N GLY A 31 -1.11 -5.70 8.82
CA GLY A 31 -0.05 -4.99 9.54
C GLY A 31 1.24 -5.78 9.76
N PHE A 32 1.35 -7.01 9.23
CA PHE A 32 2.54 -7.86 9.35
C PHE A 32 3.49 -7.67 8.17
N PHE A 33 2.97 -7.60 6.95
CA PHE A 33 3.81 -7.54 5.77
C PHE A 33 3.91 -6.12 5.23
N TYR A 34 5.08 -5.75 4.75
CA TYR A 34 5.31 -4.46 4.12
C TYR A 34 5.90 -4.60 2.72
N GLN A 35 5.74 -3.56 1.93
CA GLN A 35 6.51 -3.36 0.71
C GLN A 35 7.01 -1.92 0.69
N MET A 36 8.10 -1.73 -0.03
CA MET A 36 8.78 -0.45 -0.17
C MET A 36 8.22 0.34 -1.34
N PHE A 37 8.09 1.65 -1.18
CA PHE A 37 7.65 2.58 -2.22
C PHE A 37 8.46 3.87 -2.14
N ASP A 38 8.68 4.51 -3.29
CA ASP A 38 9.40 5.77 -3.38
C ASP A 38 8.50 6.83 -4.05
N THR A 39 8.82 8.11 -3.87
CA THR A 39 8.15 9.22 -4.58
C THR A 39 8.23 9.09 -6.09
N GLU A 40 9.27 8.46 -6.62
CA GLU A 40 9.47 8.24 -8.05
C GLU A 40 8.68 7.04 -8.61
N SER A 41 8.10 6.21 -7.73
CA SER A 41 7.34 5.04 -8.15
C SER A 41 6.13 5.43 -8.99
N LYS A 42 6.03 4.83 -10.17
CA LYS A 42 4.92 5.10 -11.09
C LYS A 42 3.63 4.60 -10.48
N CYS A 43 2.58 5.39 -10.60
CA CYS A 43 1.28 5.01 -10.09
C CYS A 43 0.14 5.37 -11.05
N LYS A 44 -0.99 4.70 -10.87
CA LYS A 44 -2.24 4.98 -11.56
C LYS A 44 -3.34 5.19 -10.55
N VAL A 45 -3.99 6.35 -10.58
CA VAL A 45 -5.15 6.63 -9.73
C VAL A 45 -6.32 5.72 -10.11
N ILE A 46 -6.88 5.05 -9.10
CA ILE A 46 -8.08 4.21 -9.20
C ILE A 46 -9.32 5.05 -8.89
N ALA A 47 -9.26 5.82 -7.80
CA ALA A 47 -10.33 6.65 -7.27
C ALA A 47 -9.77 7.74 -6.35
N GLU A 48 -10.45 8.87 -6.27
CA GLU A 48 -10.11 9.99 -5.38
C GLU A 48 -11.39 10.66 -4.83
N SER A 49 -11.39 11.02 -3.55
CA SER A 49 -12.40 11.83 -2.87
C SER A 49 -11.74 12.72 -1.81
N GLU A 50 -12.47 13.68 -1.23
CA GLU A 50 -11.92 14.70 -0.30
C GLU A 50 -10.92 14.11 0.71
N GLY A 51 -11.31 13.07 1.46
CA GLY A 51 -10.44 12.46 2.48
C GLY A 51 -9.63 11.24 2.04
N ARG A 52 -9.66 10.80 0.78
CA ARG A 52 -9.03 9.53 0.36
C ARG A 52 -8.53 9.54 -1.08
N ILE A 53 -7.42 8.87 -1.32
CA ILE A 53 -6.96 8.56 -2.68
C ILE A 53 -6.50 7.10 -2.74
N ALA A 54 -6.93 6.38 -3.78
CA ALA A 54 -6.49 5.02 -4.05
C ALA A 54 -5.74 4.95 -5.38
N VAL A 55 -4.59 4.28 -5.38
CA VAL A 55 -3.74 4.11 -6.56
C VAL A 55 -3.29 2.66 -6.73
N VAL A 56 -2.87 2.30 -7.93
CA VAL A 56 -2.05 1.11 -8.19
C VAL A 56 -0.62 1.55 -8.39
N ALA A 57 0.33 0.92 -7.70
CA ALA A 57 1.76 1.12 -7.88
C ALA A 57 2.51 -0.21 -7.72
N LYS A 58 3.73 -0.32 -8.27
CA LYS A 58 4.64 -1.43 -7.94
C LYS A 58 5.53 -1.03 -6.78
N SER A 59 6.02 -2.02 -6.02
CA SER A 59 7.02 -1.76 -5.00
C SER A 59 8.33 -1.28 -5.62
N TYR A 60 9.11 -0.54 -4.84
CA TYR A 60 10.39 0.02 -5.22
C TYR A 60 11.54 -0.88 -4.75
N ASP A 61 12.45 -1.22 -5.66
CA ASP A 61 13.70 -1.90 -5.32
C ASP A 61 14.78 -0.84 -5.04
N PHE A 62 15.12 -0.67 -3.76
CA PHE A 62 16.17 0.26 -3.32
C PHE A 62 17.58 -0.10 -3.79
N LYS A 63 17.84 -1.37 -4.12
CA LYS A 63 19.15 -1.80 -4.65
C LYS A 63 19.33 -1.30 -6.08
N TYR A 64 18.29 -1.39 -6.92
CA TYR A 64 18.35 -0.95 -8.32
C TYR A 64 17.78 0.46 -8.54
N LYS A 65 17.23 1.09 -7.50
CA LYS A 65 16.66 2.45 -7.52
C LYS A 65 15.59 2.62 -8.59
N THR A 66 14.71 1.64 -8.70
CA THR A 66 13.63 1.62 -9.70
C THR A 66 12.45 0.83 -9.14
N ASP A 67 11.29 0.96 -9.78
CA ASP A 67 10.19 0.03 -9.56
C ASP A 67 10.67 -1.41 -9.81
N ASP A 68 10.33 -2.30 -8.88
CA ASP A 68 10.65 -3.72 -8.96
C ASP A 68 9.78 -4.34 -10.06
N GLU A 69 10.39 -4.62 -11.21
CA GLU A 69 9.68 -5.20 -12.34
C GLU A 69 9.14 -6.61 -12.04
N SER A 70 9.75 -7.32 -11.09
CA SER A 70 9.30 -8.65 -10.64
C SER A 70 8.18 -8.59 -9.61
N ALA A 71 7.97 -7.44 -8.98
CA ALA A 71 6.91 -7.26 -8.01
C ALA A 71 5.53 -7.20 -8.67
N MET A 72 4.59 -7.92 -8.05
CA MET A 72 3.17 -7.80 -8.39
C MET A 72 2.65 -6.42 -7.96
N PRO A 73 1.83 -5.75 -8.78
CA PRO A 73 1.30 -4.44 -8.47
C PRO A 73 0.42 -4.47 -7.21
N GLN A 74 0.50 -3.42 -6.42
CA GLN A 74 -0.27 -3.24 -5.20
C GLN A 74 -1.29 -2.11 -5.38
N ALA A 75 -2.49 -2.31 -4.85
CA ALA A 75 -3.46 -1.25 -4.68
C ALA A 75 -3.28 -0.63 -3.29
N ILE A 76 -3.08 0.67 -3.24
CA ILE A 76 -2.75 1.41 -2.03
C ILE A 76 -3.84 2.45 -1.78
N LEU A 77 -4.40 2.43 -0.58
CA LEU A 77 -5.35 3.43 -0.11
C LEU A 77 -4.65 4.35 0.87
N PHE A 78 -4.68 5.65 0.59
CA PHE A 78 -4.19 6.71 1.45
C PHE A 78 -5.38 7.46 2.04
N TRP A 79 -5.33 7.72 3.36
CA TRP A 79 -6.27 8.59 4.05
C TRP A 79 -5.64 9.97 4.20
N ARG A 80 -6.43 10.99 3.87
CA ARG A 80 -6.08 12.40 3.99
C ARG A 80 -6.87 13.04 5.12
N ASP A 81 -6.21 13.93 5.84
CA ASP A 81 -6.84 14.84 6.80
C ASP A 81 -6.55 16.27 6.38
N ASP A 82 -7.59 17.09 6.29
CA ASP A 82 -7.50 18.50 5.92
C ASP A 82 -7.51 19.44 7.13
N GLN A 83 -7.55 18.91 8.37
CA GLN A 83 -7.65 19.72 9.59
C GLN A 83 -6.45 20.64 9.81
N ASP A 84 -5.24 20.08 9.93
CA ASP A 84 -4.04 20.87 10.26
C ASP A 84 -3.26 21.32 9.02
N TYR A 85 -3.30 20.51 7.95
CA TYR A 85 -2.60 20.76 6.70
C TYR A 85 -3.41 20.13 5.55
N PRO A 86 -3.98 20.92 4.63
CA PRO A 86 -4.77 20.40 3.52
C PRO A 86 -4.01 19.37 2.69
N GLY A 87 -4.60 18.20 2.52
CA GLY A 87 -4.05 17.07 1.78
C GLY A 87 -3.06 16.23 2.56
N ARG A 88 -2.89 16.44 3.87
CA ARG A 88 -1.96 15.65 4.69
C ARG A 88 -2.34 14.18 4.68
N ILE A 89 -1.43 13.31 4.28
CA ILE A 89 -1.63 11.87 4.38
C ILE A 89 -1.38 11.47 5.83
N VAL A 90 -2.36 10.81 6.45
CA VAL A 90 -2.28 10.38 7.86
C VAL A 90 -2.16 8.87 8.02
N SER A 91 -2.43 8.11 6.95
CA SER A 91 -2.34 6.66 6.95
C SER A 91 -2.35 6.11 5.53
N ALA A 92 -1.76 4.94 5.36
CA ALA A 92 -1.82 4.16 4.12
C ALA A 92 -1.95 2.67 4.42
N LYS A 93 -2.65 1.95 3.55
CA LYS A 93 -2.73 0.49 3.55
C LYS A 93 -2.63 -0.04 2.13
N ARG A 94 -1.90 -1.14 1.95
CA ARG A 94 -1.80 -1.85 0.66
C ARG A 94 -2.50 -3.19 0.67
N VAL A 95 -2.90 -3.62 -0.51
CA VAL A 95 -3.36 -4.97 -0.85
C VAL A 95 -2.88 -5.32 -2.26
N ASP A 96 -2.95 -6.59 -2.63
CA ASP A 96 -2.72 -7.01 -4.00
C ASP A 96 -3.68 -6.32 -4.97
N ALA A 97 -3.17 -5.82 -6.10
CA ALA A 97 -3.98 -5.11 -7.10
C ALA A 97 -4.82 -6.06 -7.98
N THR A 98 -5.54 -7.00 -7.37
CA THR A 98 -6.53 -7.82 -8.05
C THR A 98 -7.72 -6.96 -8.49
N GLU A 99 -8.48 -7.41 -9.49
CA GLU A 99 -9.68 -6.69 -9.94
C GLU A 99 -10.70 -6.52 -8.80
N ASN A 100 -10.84 -7.54 -7.95
CA ASN A 100 -11.72 -7.52 -6.80
C ASN A 100 -11.29 -6.45 -5.77
N ASN A 101 -10.02 -6.44 -5.38
CA ASN A 101 -9.48 -5.47 -4.42
C ASN A 101 -9.53 -4.04 -4.94
N ILE A 102 -9.20 -3.82 -6.20
CA ILE A 102 -9.36 -2.51 -6.87
C ILE A 102 -10.81 -2.03 -6.79
N GLY A 103 -11.77 -2.93 -7.03
CA GLY A 103 -13.18 -2.64 -6.91
C GLY A 103 -13.61 -2.28 -5.49
N ILE A 104 -13.07 -2.97 -4.46
CA ILE A 104 -13.34 -2.69 -3.05
C ILE A 104 -12.80 -1.29 -2.68
N LEU A 105 -11.54 -0.99 -3.04
CA LEU A 105 -10.93 0.30 -2.74
C LEU A 105 -11.68 1.46 -3.40
N ARG A 106 -12.12 1.30 -4.65
CA ARG A 106 -12.98 2.27 -5.34
C ARG A 106 -14.25 2.56 -4.53
N THR A 107 -14.96 1.50 -4.10
CA THR A 107 -16.17 1.63 -3.26
C THR A 107 -15.87 2.36 -1.95
N ILE A 108 -14.74 2.07 -1.28
CA ILE A 108 -14.35 2.75 -0.03
C ILE A 108 -14.08 4.25 -0.26
N VAL A 109 -13.36 4.60 -1.33
CA VAL A 109 -13.05 5.99 -1.66
C VAL A 109 -14.32 6.77 -1.96
N GLU A 110 -15.26 6.18 -2.69
CA GLU A 110 -16.56 6.78 -3.05
C GLU A 110 -17.57 6.83 -1.88
N GLY A 111 -17.22 6.31 -0.70
CA GLY A 111 -18.10 6.30 0.48
C GLY A 111 -19.19 5.23 0.42
N GLY A 112 -19.06 4.24 -0.47
CA GLY A 112 -19.95 3.09 -0.54
C GLY A 112 -19.84 2.18 0.69
N LYS A 113 -20.91 1.41 0.94
CA LYS A 113 -20.94 0.44 2.03
C LYS A 113 -20.23 -0.85 1.63
N PRO A 114 -19.61 -1.58 2.58
CA PRO A 114 -19.08 -2.90 2.31
C PRO A 114 -20.20 -3.83 1.82
N ASP A 115 -20.04 -4.40 0.63
CA ASP A 115 -20.99 -5.33 0.01
C ASP A 115 -20.68 -6.81 0.34
N GLY A 116 -19.81 -7.03 1.33
CA GLY A 116 -19.41 -8.35 1.80
C GLY A 116 -18.26 -8.99 1.01
N ARG A 117 -17.74 -8.33 -0.04
CA ARG A 117 -16.51 -8.77 -0.71
C ARG A 117 -15.35 -8.79 0.29
N LYS A 118 -14.52 -9.82 0.19
CA LYS A 118 -13.31 -9.98 0.99
C LYS A 118 -12.10 -9.61 0.15
N ILE A 119 -11.07 -9.09 0.81
CA ILE A 119 -9.77 -8.89 0.19
C ILE A 119 -9.21 -10.26 -0.20
N ASP A 120 -8.70 -10.37 -1.42
CA ASP A 120 -8.02 -11.55 -1.94
C ASP A 120 -6.55 -11.26 -2.30
N GLU A 121 -5.84 -12.30 -2.70
CA GLU A 121 -4.42 -12.28 -3.04
C GLU A 121 -4.26 -12.76 -4.49
N PHE A 122 -3.17 -12.37 -5.16
CA PHE A 122 -2.85 -12.92 -6.49
C PHE A 122 -2.69 -14.44 -6.42
N GLU A 123 -2.01 -14.92 -5.37
CA GLU A 123 -1.86 -16.33 -5.05
C GLU A 123 -2.55 -16.61 -3.71
N PRO A 124 -3.72 -17.29 -3.71
CA PRO A 124 -4.49 -17.51 -2.50
C PRO A 124 -3.68 -18.23 -1.41
N GLY A 125 -3.54 -17.61 -0.24
CA GLY A 125 -2.84 -18.15 0.91
C GLY A 125 -1.35 -17.84 0.95
N SER A 126 -0.85 -17.03 0.00
CA SER A 126 0.54 -16.57 -0.04
C SER A 126 0.93 -15.83 1.24
N THR A 127 0.07 -14.96 1.78
CA THR A 127 0.33 -14.25 3.05
C THR A 127 0.38 -15.20 4.23
N ALA A 128 -0.54 -16.16 4.30
CA ALA A 128 -0.59 -17.16 5.37
C ALA A 128 0.64 -18.09 5.32
N MET A 129 1.07 -18.47 4.12
CA MET A 129 2.28 -19.26 3.90
C MET A 129 3.52 -18.49 4.34
N ALA A 130 3.68 -17.24 3.89
CA ALA A 130 4.78 -16.37 4.30
C ALA A 130 4.81 -16.15 5.82
N LEU A 131 3.65 -16.06 6.48
CA LEU A 131 3.58 -15.88 7.93
C LEU A 131 4.03 -17.13 8.66
N ASN A 132 3.63 -18.31 8.19
CA ASN A 132 4.11 -19.58 8.73
C ASN A 132 5.62 -19.72 8.56
N ASP A 133 6.17 -19.30 7.43
CA ASP A 133 7.62 -19.33 7.19
C ASP A 133 8.37 -18.40 8.17
N VAL A 134 7.88 -17.17 8.37
CA VAL A 134 8.45 -16.22 9.34
C VAL A 134 8.40 -16.79 10.76
N MET A 135 7.28 -17.38 11.17
CA MET A 135 7.13 -18.00 12.49
C MET A 135 8.07 -19.21 12.65
N SER A 136 8.23 -20.02 11.60
CA SER A 136 9.14 -21.18 11.62
C SER A 136 10.61 -20.77 11.79
N ILE A 137 11.01 -19.62 11.23
CA ILE A 137 12.35 -19.05 11.40
C ILE A 137 12.52 -18.53 12.84
N ALA A 138 11.50 -17.89 13.40
CA ALA A 138 11.53 -17.42 14.79
C ALA A 138 11.65 -18.58 15.79
N ASP A 139 10.96 -19.69 15.55
CA ASP A 139 11.07 -20.91 16.36
C ASP A 139 12.47 -21.54 16.27
N PHE A 140 13.13 -21.44 15.11
CA PHE A 140 14.50 -21.93 14.92
C PHE A 140 15.54 -21.13 15.72
N VAL A 141 15.27 -19.86 16.02
CA VAL A 141 16.15 -18.99 16.81
C VAL A 141 15.94 -19.17 18.32
N MET A 142 14.81 -19.76 18.76
CA MET A 142 14.52 -20.02 20.17
C MET A 142 15.05 -21.36 20.70
N VAL A 143 15.75 -22.14 19.86
CA VAL A 143 16.45 -23.36 20.28
C VAL A 143 17.95 -23.18 20.03
N GLY A 144 18.61 -22.44 20.92
CA GLY A 144 20.05 -22.22 20.96
C GLY A 144 20.55 -22.01 22.38
#